data_AF-A0A969JE16-F1
#
_entry.id   AF-A0A969JE16-F1
#
_cell.length_a   1.000
_cell.length_b   1.000
_cell.length_c   1.000
_cell.angle_alpha   90.00
_cell.angle_beta   90.00
_cell.angle_gamma   90.00
#
_symmetry.space_group_name_H-M   'P 1'
#
loop_
_entity.id
_entity.type
_entity.pdbx_description
1 polymer ?
#
loop_
_entity_poly.entity_id
_entity_poly.type
_entity_poly.pdbx_seq_one_letter_code
_entity_poly.pdbx_strand_id
1 'polypeptide(L)' 'MFPIDLALFILGLGTIWSGIKLREEVYRLAALATGLVELLWGLSWASETVQVILALFSLRIYRLSIPLEE' A
#
# COMPACT_ATOMS: atom_id res chain seq x y z
N MET A 1 -19.24 -9.29 6.80
CA MET A 1 -18.64 -9.63 5.50
C MET A 1 -17.27 -8.96 5.51
N PHE A 2 -16.23 -9.70 5.94
CA PHE A 2 -14.86 -9.22 6.22
C PHE A 2 -13.71 -10.01 5.54
N PRO A 3 -13.89 -11.21 4.94
CA PRO A 3 -12.73 -12.03 4.55
C PRO A 3 -12.08 -11.59 3.23
N ILE A 4 -12.82 -10.93 2.34
CA ILE A 4 -12.32 -10.52 1.02
C ILE A 4 -11.39 -9.32 1.14
N ASP A 5 -11.69 -8.38 2.04
CA ASP A 5 -10.97 -7.10 2.15
C ASP A 5 -9.56 -7.32 2.73
N LEU A 6 -9.48 -8.15 3.77
CA LEU A 6 -8.21 -8.56 4.35
C LEU A 6 -7.38 -9.38 3.35
N ALA A 7 -8.04 -10.24 2.55
CA ALA A 7 -7.37 -11.03 1.53
C ALA A 7 -6.78 -10.14 0.42
N LEU A 8 -7.51 -9.12 -0.05
CA LEU A 8 -7.01 -8.15 -1.03
C LEU A 8 -5.85 -7.32 -0.49
N PHE A 9 -5.91 -6.92 0.78
CA PHE A 9 -4.81 -6.18 1.41
C PHE A 9 -3.54 -7.03 1.54
N ILE A 10 -3.66 -8.28 1.97
CA ILE A 10 -2.54 -9.23 2.07
C ILE A 10 -1.99 -9.57 0.67
N LEU A 11 -2.87 -9.77 -0.32
CA LEU A 11 -2.47 -10.00 -1.70
C LEU A 11 -1.69 -8.82 -2.25
N GLY A 12 -2.18 -7.58 -2.10
CA GLY A 12 -1.49 -6.38 -2.57
C GLY A 12 -0.08 -6.23 -1.99
N LEU A 13 0.08 -6.50 -0.68
CA LEU A 13 1.41 -6.54 -0.04
C LEU A 13 2.29 -7.65 -0.62
N GLY A 14 1.74 -8.85 -0.83
CA GLY A 14 2.45 -9.98 -1.42
C GLY A 14 2.90 -9.73 -2.86
N THR A 15 2.03 -9.10 -3.66
CA THR A 15 2.29 -8.72 -5.05
C THR A 15 3.40 -7.67 -5.12
N ILE A 16 3.37 -6.63 -4.28
CA ILE A 16 4.45 -5.64 -4.19
C ILE A 16 5.76 -6.28 -3.76
N TRP A 17 5.74 -7.10 -2.71
CA TRP A 17 6.93 -7.77 -2.19
C TRP A 17 7.58 -8.68 -3.25
N SER A 18 6.75 -9.38 -4.02
CA SER A 18 7.21 -10.23 -5.12
C SER A 18 7.73 -9.39 -6.29
N GLY A 19 7.05 -8.28 -6.59
CA GLY A 19 7.43 -7.33 -7.63
C GLY A 19 8.81 -6.72 -7.43
N ILE A 20 9.15 -6.31 -6.20
CA ILE A 20 10.46 -5.74 -5.85
C ILE A 20 11.62 -6.71 -6.15
N LYS A 21 11.36 -8.03 -6.12
CA LYS A 21 12.37 -9.07 -6.38
C LYS A 21 12.57 -9.37 -7.87
N LEU A 22 11.73 -8.84 -8.76
CA LEU A 22 11.83 -9.07 -10.20
C LEU A 22 13.00 -8.28 -10.79
N ARG A 23 13.81 -8.97 -11.62
CA ARG A 23 14.95 -8.36 -12.33
C ARG A 23 14.53 -7.53 -13.53
N GLU A 24 13.50 -7.98 -14.24
CA GLU A 24 12.92 -7.32 -15.40
C GLU A 24 12.11 -6.10 -14.96
N GLU A 25 12.48 -4.93 -15.47
CA GLU A 25 11.88 -3.67 -15.04
C GLU A 25 10.40 -3.57 -15.39
N VAL A 26 10.01 -4.07 -16.56
CA VAL A 26 8.60 -4.07 -17.00
C VAL A 26 7.75 -4.91 -16.05
N TYR A 27 8.20 -6.11 -15.69
CA TYR A 27 7.46 -6.96 -14.75
C TYR A 27 7.48 -6.41 -13.33
N ARG A 28 8.57 -5.77 -12.90
CA ARG A 28 8.65 -5.07 -11.62
C ARG A 28 7.61 -3.95 -11.54
N LEU A 29 7.54 -3.08 -12.55
CA LEU A 29 6.58 -1.98 -12.59
C LEU A 29 5.14 -2.48 -12.66
N ALA A 30 4.87 -3.50 -13.47
CA ALA A 30 3.55 -4.12 -13.56
C ALA A 30 3.12 -4.70 -12.20
N ALA A 31 4.00 -5.43 -11.51
CA ALA A 31 3.70 -6.00 -10.20
C ALA A 31 3.49 -4.91 -9.12
N LEU A 32 4.29 -3.85 -9.14
CA LEU A 32 4.10 -2.71 -8.23
C LEU A 32 2.78 -2.01 -8.48
N ALA A 33 2.41 -1.74 -9.74
CA ALA A 33 1.15 -1.10 -10.10
C ALA A 33 -0.05 -1.97 -9.70
N THR A 34 -0.02 -3.26 -10.02
CA THR A 34 -1.07 -4.21 -9.65
C THR A 34 -1.25 -4.31 -8.14
N GLY A 35 -0.15 -4.47 -7.38
CA GLY A 35 -0.25 -4.55 -5.93
C GLY A 35 -0.68 -3.24 -5.27
N LEU A 36 -0.40 -2.08 -5.90
CA LEU A 36 -0.94 -0.79 -5.44
C LEU A 36 -2.45 -0.72 -5.60
N VAL A 37 -2.98 -1.19 -6.73
CA VAL A 37 -4.43 -1.24 -6.99
C VAL A 37 -5.11 -2.18 -6.00
N GLU A 38 -4.54 -3.37 -5.76
CA GLU A 38 -5.05 -4.34 -4.78
C GLU A 38 -5.07 -3.76 -3.35
N LEU A 39 -4.02 -3.02 -2.97
CA LEU A 39 -3.97 -2.30 -1.69
C LEU A 39 -5.05 -1.23 -1.58
N LEU A 40 -5.20 -0.37 -2.59
CA LEU A 40 -6.21 0.69 -2.58
C LEU A 40 -7.63 0.13 -2.58
N TRP A 41 -7.85 -0.98 -3.28
CA TRP A 41 -9.13 -1.68 -3.27
C TRP A 41 -9.40 -2.32 -1.92
N GLY A 42 -8.43 -3.01 -1.32
CA GLY A 42 -8.55 -3.54 0.03
C GLY A 42 -8.79 -2.44 1.08
N LEU A 43 -8.20 -1.26 0.89
CA LEU A 43 -8.33 -0.13 1.82
C LEU A 43 -9.65 0.62 1.72
N SER A 44 -10.17 0.82 0.50
CA SER A 44 -11.45 1.52 0.29
C SER A 44 -12.64 0.76 0.88
N TRP A 45 -12.51 -0.56 1.05
CA TRP A 45 -13.50 -1.42 1.71
C TRP A 45 -13.18 -1.65 3.19
N ALA A 46 -12.01 -1.20 3.68
CA ALA A 46 -11.66 -1.26 5.09
C ALA A 46 -12.47 -0.23 5.90
N SER A 47 -12.79 -0.59 7.15
CA SER A 47 -13.50 0.27 8.11
C SER A 47 -12.87 1.67 8.20
N GLU A 48 -13.70 2.71 8.37
CA GLU A 48 -13.29 4.11 8.47
C GLU A 48 -12.13 4.32 9.45
N THR A 49 -12.14 3.58 10.57
CA THR A 49 -11.06 3.60 11.57
C THR A 49 -9.69 3.27 10.97
N VAL A 50 -9.61 2.27 10.09
CA VAL A 50 -8.36 1.85 9.44
C VAL A 50 -7.88 2.90 8.46
N GLN A 51 -8.78 3.50 7.68
CA GLN A 51 -8.46 4.57 6.74
C GLN A 51 -7.89 5.79 7.47
N VAL A 52 -8.51 6.19 8.59
CA VAL A 52 -8.05 7.31 9.43
C VAL A 52 -6.68 7.03 10.05
N ILE A 53 -6.45 5.82 10.57
CA ILE A 53 -5.14 5.44 11.13
C ILE A 53 -4.04 5.54 10.07
N LEU A 54 -4.29 5.03 8.86
CA LEU A 54 -3.32 5.11 7.77
C LEU A 54 -3.06 6.55 7.31
N ALA A 55 -4.10 7.38 7.24
CA ALA A 55 -3.95 8.79 6.92
C ALA A 55 -3.06 9.52 7.95
N LEU A 56 -3.28 9.26 9.26
CA LEU A 56 -2.46 9.82 10.33
C LEU A 56 -1.01 9.33 10.27
N PHE A 57 -0.80 8.04 9.97
CA PHE A 57 0.53 7.46 9.83
C PHE A 57 1.28 8.06 8.63
N SER A 58 0.61 8.22 7.49
CA SER A 58 1.15 8.86 6.30
C SER A 58 1.54 10.33 6.57
N LEU A 59 0.67 11.09 7.24
CA LEU A 59 0.95 12.47 7.64
C LEU A 59 2.20 12.55 8.56
N ARG A 60 2.33 11.60 9.49
CA ARG A 60 3.48 11.53 10.39
C ARG A 60 4.78 11.24 9.65
N ILE A 61 4.77 10.28 8.72
CA ILE A 61 5.94 9.97 7.89
C ILE A 61 6.30 11.19 7.03
N TYR A 62 5.31 11.81 6.38
CA TYR A 62 5.54 12.99 5.54
C TYR A 62 6.23 14.12 6.34
N ARG A 63 5.76 14.40 7.56
CA ARG A 63 6.41 15.37 8.45
C ARG A 63 7.84 15.00 8.83
N LEU A 64 8.16 13.72 8.98
CA LEU A 64 9.52 13.25 9.29
C LEU A 64 10.44 13.28 8.07
N SER A 65 9.89 13.20 6.86
CA SER A 65 10.64 13.24 5.60
C SER A 65 10.96 14.64 5.09
N ILE A 66 10.30 15.67 5.62
CA ILE A 66 10.66 17.06 5.30
C ILE A 66 11.92 17.42 6.10
N PRO A 67 13.05 17.75 5.44
CA PRO A 67 14.20 18.29 6.15
C PRO A 67 13.79 19.64 6.76
N LEU A 68 14.13 19.84 8.03
CA LEU A 68 14.04 21.15 8.65
C LEU A 68 15.02 22.07 7.91
N GLU A 69 14.53 22.88 6.98
CA GLU A 69 15.25 24.06 6.51
C GLU A 69 15.30 25.03 7.70
N GLU A 70 16.41 25.01 8.44
CA GLU A 70 16.86 26.13 9.31
C GLU A 70 17.58 27.19 8.49
#